data_AF-A0A6C0PAQ8-F1
#
_entry.id   AF-A0A6C0PAQ8-F1
#
_cell.length_a   1.000
_cell.length_b   1.000
_cell.length_c   1.000
_cell.angle_alpha   90.00
_cell.angle_beta   90.00
_cell.angle_gamma   90.00
#
_symmetry.space_group_name_H-M   'P 1'
#
loop_
_entity.id
_entity.type
_entity.pdbx_description
1 polymer ?
#
loop_
_entity_poly.entity_id
_entity_poly.type
_entity_poly.pdbx_seq_one_letter_code
_entity_poly.pdbx_strand_id
1 'polypeptide(L)'
;MNAQMVENLFVESYLMMNLEITFSGVRAWFEMADVHMDDATLFRNLLFPEHIASEKQAEMARIVVYRYEDVFFQIHRVDDSEEEIHPLCDVEEPVHQLLLRMMHTRQMQGIDNAIIDLGVILQKDKVSEDPIFASLHGVF
;
A
#
# COMPACT_ATOMS: atom_id res chain seq x y z
N MET A 1 -16.74 2.09 -17.74
CA MET A 1 -15.95 3.23 -17.21
C MET A 1 -15.26 2.88 -15.89
N ASN A 2 -15.90 2.10 -14.99
CA ASN A 2 -15.32 1.77 -13.68
C ASN A 2 -14.12 0.80 -13.72
N ALA A 3 -14.16 -0.24 -14.58
CA ALA A 3 -13.09 -1.24 -14.66
C ALA A 3 -11.72 -0.67 -15.06
N GLN A 4 -11.68 0.22 -16.06
CA GLN A 4 -10.44 0.88 -16.49
C GLN A 4 -9.84 1.75 -15.37
N MET A 5 -10.67 2.44 -14.59
CA MET A 5 -10.20 3.26 -13.48
C MET A 5 -9.60 2.40 -12.37
N VAL A 6 -10.23 1.27 -12.04
CA VAL A 6 -9.73 0.32 -11.04
C VAL A 6 -8.41 -0.30 -11.47
N GLU A 7 -8.29 -0.70 -12.75
CA GLU A 7 -7.05 -1.22 -13.31
C GLU A 7 -5.93 -0.18 -13.27
N ASN A 8 -6.22 1.06 -13.70
CA ASN A 8 -5.26 2.16 -13.63
C ASN A 8 -4.85 2.45 -12.17
N LEU A 9 -5.79 2.44 -11.23
CA LEU A 9 -5.50 2.65 -9.81
C LEU A 9 -4.55 1.58 -9.27
N PHE A 10 -4.74 0.32 -9.64
CA PHE A 10 -3.80 -0.75 -9.26
C PHE A 10 -2.42 -0.52 -9.86
N VAL A 11 -2.33 -0.23 -11.16
CA VAL A 11 -1.04 -0.02 -11.86
C VAL A 11 -0.28 1.15 -11.25
N GLU A 12 -0.96 2.27 -11.02
CA GLU A 12 -0.38 3.46 -10.40
C GLU A 12 0.05 3.19 -8.97
N SER A 13 -0.77 2.46 -8.19
CA SER A 13 -0.40 2.07 -6.82
C SER A 13 0.83 1.16 -6.83
N TYR A 14 0.90 0.22 -7.78
CA TYR A 14 2.05 -0.68 -7.86
C TYR A 14 3.34 0.05 -8.24
N LEU A 15 3.28 0.97 -9.21
CA LEU A 15 4.41 1.82 -9.57
C LEU A 15 4.87 2.67 -8.37
N MET A 16 3.91 3.30 -7.70
CA MET A 16 4.14 4.12 -6.51
C MET A 16 4.86 3.32 -5.41
N MET A 17 4.36 2.13 -5.07
CA MET A 17 4.97 1.27 -4.05
C MET A 17 6.34 0.76 -4.48
N ASN A 18 6.59 0.53 -5.77
CA ASN A 18 7.83 -0.09 -6.23
C ASN A 18 8.98 0.91 -6.35
N LEU A 19 8.68 2.15 -6.75
CA LEU A 19 9.70 3.11 -7.19
C LEU A 19 9.71 4.42 -6.40
N GLU A 20 8.64 4.77 -5.70
CA GLU A 20 8.43 6.14 -5.25
C GLU A 20 8.32 6.25 -3.74
N ILE A 21 7.55 5.38 -3.08
CA ILE A 21 7.22 5.58 -1.66
C ILE A 21 6.91 4.26 -0.94
N THR A 22 7.27 4.20 0.34
CA THR A 22 7.01 3.03 1.20
C THR A 22 5.55 2.98 1.66
N PHE A 23 5.14 1.89 2.30
CA PHE A 23 3.78 1.79 2.85
C PHE A 23 3.55 2.82 3.95
N SER A 24 4.50 2.96 4.89
CA SER A 24 4.46 4.02 5.90
C SER A 24 4.41 5.42 5.29
N GLY A 25 5.14 5.67 4.20
CA GLY A 25 5.07 6.93 3.47
C GLY A 25 3.69 7.19 2.86
N VAL A 26 3.08 6.19 2.21
CA VAL A 26 1.71 6.32 1.67
C VAL A 26 0.69 6.58 2.76
N ARG A 27 0.82 5.92 3.92
CA ARG A 27 -0.07 6.18 5.05
C ARG A 27 0.02 7.63 5.52
N ALA A 28 1.25 8.13 5.73
CA ALA A 28 1.46 9.52 6.12
C ALA A 28 0.91 10.50 5.07
N TRP A 29 1.02 10.16 3.78
CA TRP A 29 0.44 10.94 2.68
C TRP A 29 -1.09 11.01 2.75
N PHE A 30 -1.74 9.87 2.97
CA PHE A 30 -3.20 9.82 3.13
C PHE A 30 -3.65 10.63 4.35
N GLU A 31 -2.91 10.59 5.46
CA GLU A 31 -3.18 11.43 6.64
C GLU A 31 -3.04 12.93 6.34
N MET A 32 -2.03 13.34 5.56
CA MET A 32 -1.87 14.74 5.12
C MET A 32 -3.03 15.22 4.24
N ALA A 33 -3.65 14.30 3.49
CA ALA A 33 -4.84 14.56 2.70
C ALA A 33 -6.15 14.51 3.52
N ASP A 34 -6.07 14.42 4.86
CA ASP A 34 -7.21 14.28 5.79
C ASP A 34 -8.01 12.97 5.58
N VAL A 35 -7.35 11.95 5.02
CA VAL A 35 -7.92 10.62 4.78
C VAL A 35 -7.32 9.60 5.74
N HIS A 36 -7.98 9.43 6.88
CA HIS A 36 -7.55 8.46 7.89
C HIS A 36 -8.03 7.05 7.55
N MET A 37 -7.11 6.11 7.43
CA MET A 37 -7.37 4.67 7.26
C MET A 37 -6.43 3.88 8.18
N ASP A 38 -6.91 2.75 8.70
CA ASP A 38 -6.01 1.78 9.34
C ASP A 38 -5.16 1.05 8.30
N ASP A 39 -4.04 0.46 8.74
CA ASP A 39 -3.10 -0.24 7.87
C ASP A 39 -3.80 -1.35 7.06
N ALA A 40 -4.70 -2.11 7.68
CA ALA A 40 -5.44 -3.18 7.00
C ALA A 40 -6.30 -2.65 5.84
N THR A 41 -7.01 -1.55 6.05
CA THR A 41 -7.87 -0.90 5.06
C THR A 41 -7.03 -0.31 3.93
N LEU A 42 -5.94 0.40 4.26
CA LEU A 42 -5.05 0.98 3.25
C LEU A 42 -4.38 -0.13 2.42
N PHE A 43 -3.84 -1.15 3.08
CA PHE A 43 -3.23 -2.31 2.44
C PHE A 43 -4.21 -3.00 1.48
N ARG A 44 -5.43 -3.29 1.95
CA ARG A 44 -6.47 -3.92 1.14
C ARG A 44 -6.86 -3.05 -0.06
N ASN A 45 -7.01 -1.75 0.14
CA ASN A 45 -7.45 -0.84 -0.91
C ASN A 45 -6.38 -0.68 -2.01
N LEU A 46 -5.10 -0.64 -1.63
CA LEU A 46 -3.98 -0.60 -2.59
C LEU A 46 -3.85 -1.93 -3.36
N LEU A 47 -4.05 -3.06 -2.68
CA LEU A 47 -3.90 -4.39 -3.28
C LEU A 47 -5.12 -4.81 -4.14
N PHE A 48 -6.33 -4.46 -3.70
CA PHE A 48 -7.60 -4.85 -4.31
C PHE A 48 -8.53 -3.64 -4.51
N PRO A 49 -8.19 -2.69 -5.39
CA PRO A 49 -9.01 -1.49 -5.61
C PRO A 49 -10.43 -1.82 -6.11
N GLU A 50 -10.64 -3.00 -6.70
CA GLU A 50 -11.94 -3.55 -7.06
C GLU A 50 -12.90 -3.71 -5.88
N HIS A 51 -12.38 -3.86 -4.65
CA HIS A 51 -13.19 -4.01 -3.44
C HIS A 51 -13.54 -2.70 -2.76
N ILE A 52 -12.99 -1.57 -3.24
CA ILE A 52 -13.32 -0.25 -2.73
C ILE A 52 -14.73 0.13 -3.21
N ALA A 53 -15.54 0.74 -2.33
CA ALA A 53 -16.81 1.31 -2.73
C ALA A 53 -16.61 2.32 -3.88
N SER A 54 -17.43 2.25 -4.93
CA SER A 54 -17.20 3.04 -6.16
C SER A 54 -17.14 4.56 -5.93
N GLU A 55 -17.80 5.05 -4.88
CA GLU A 55 -17.78 6.45 -4.44
C GLU A 55 -16.37 6.89 -3.96
N LYS A 56 -15.63 5.97 -3.32
CA LYS A 56 -14.30 6.22 -2.77
C LYS A 56 -13.16 5.90 -3.75
N GLN A 57 -13.44 5.14 -4.81
CA GLN A 57 -12.44 4.80 -5.83
C GLN A 57 -11.89 6.04 -6.53
N ALA A 58 -12.75 7.03 -6.83
CA ALA A 58 -12.35 8.27 -7.47
C ALA A 58 -11.48 9.15 -6.57
N GLU A 59 -11.79 9.21 -5.28
CA GLU A 59 -11.01 9.93 -4.27
C GLU A 59 -9.62 9.30 -4.11
N MET A 60 -9.56 7.97 -3.96
CA MET A 60 -8.29 7.25 -3.86
C MET A 60 -7.46 7.38 -5.13
N ALA A 61 -8.08 7.29 -6.31
CA ALA A 61 -7.39 7.50 -7.57
C ALA A 61 -6.83 8.92 -7.71
N ARG A 62 -7.52 9.95 -7.20
CA ARG A 62 -6.99 11.32 -7.18
C ARG A 62 -5.75 11.41 -6.30
N ILE A 63 -5.82 10.90 -5.07
CA ILE A 63 -4.69 10.95 -4.13
C ILE A 63 -3.46 10.24 -4.71
N VAL A 64 -3.66 9.07 -5.31
CA VAL A 64 -2.58 8.30 -5.95
C VAL A 64 -2.08 8.99 -7.22
N VAL A 65 -2.94 9.49 -8.11
CA VAL A 65 -2.47 10.12 -9.37
C VAL A 65 -1.76 11.46 -9.12
N TYR A 66 -2.25 12.28 -8.19
CA TYR A 66 -1.68 13.59 -7.90
C TYR A 66 -0.42 13.55 -7.02
N ARG A 67 0.04 12.35 -6.62
CA ARG A 67 1.24 12.15 -5.78
C ARG A 67 2.52 12.77 -6.34
N TYR A 68 2.64 12.90 -7.66
CA TYR A 68 3.86 13.37 -8.33
C TYR A 68 4.25 14.80 -7.97
N GLU A 69 3.28 15.66 -7.64
CA GLU A 69 3.58 17.06 -7.29
C GLU A 69 4.19 17.19 -5.88
N ASP A 70 4.12 16.16 -5.03
CA ASP A 70 4.46 16.27 -3.60
C ASP A 70 5.44 15.19 -3.09
N VAL A 71 5.40 13.96 -3.63
CA VAL A 71 6.34 12.87 -3.26
C VAL A 71 7.79 13.26 -3.60
N PHE A 72 8.01 13.89 -4.75
CA PHE A 72 9.32 14.41 -5.16
C PHE A 72 9.87 15.46 -4.18
N PHE A 73 9.01 16.30 -3.59
CA PHE A 73 9.45 17.32 -2.64
C PHE A 73 9.69 16.78 -1.23
N GLN A 74 9.03 15.69 -0.83
CA GLN A 74 9.24 15.10 0.48
C GLN A 74 10.50 14.23 0.54
N ILE A 75 10.75 13.41 -0.48
CA ILE A 75 11.99 12.59 -0.56
C ILE A 75 13.23 13.49 -0.54
N HIS A 76 13.20 14.60 -1.29
CA HIS A 76 14.31 15.55 -1.33
C HIS A 76 14.43 16.49 -0.12
N ARG A 77 13.46 16.52 0.79
CA ARG A 77 13.57 17.28 2.06
C ARG A 77 14.17 16.47 3.19
N VAL A 78 14.12 15.14 3.11
CA VAL A 78 14.64 14.22 4.13
C VAL A 78 16.09 13.83 3.85
N ASP A 79 16.55 13.94 2.59
CA ASP A 79 17.91 13.58 2.14
C ASP A 79 19.02 14.51 2.69
N ASP A 80 18.65 15.64 3.31
CA ASP A 80 19.61 16.57 3.93
C ASP A 80 20.04 16.15 5.36
N SER A 81 19.45 15.09 5.94
CA SER A 81 19.89 14.54 7.24
C SER A 81 20.67 13.23 7.05
N GLU A 82 21.98 13.36 6.89
CA GLU A 82 22.92 12.25 7.05
C GLU A 82 22.76 11.66 8.47
N GLU A 83 22.15 10.46 8.61
CA GLU A 83 22.59 9.36 9.50
C GLU A 83 21.52 8.34 9.97
N GLU A 84 20.22 8.49 9.69
CA GLU A 84 19.22 7.44 10.01
C GLU A 84 18.28 7.18 8.82
N ILE A 85 18.02 5.90 8.51
CA ILE A 85 16.95 5.52 7.57
C ILE A 85 15.66 6.06 8.18
N HIS A 86 15.14 7.14 7.58
CA HIS A 86 13.92 7.75 8.06
C HIS A 86 12.79 6.69 7.98
N PRO A 87 11.99 6.47 9.04
CA PRO A 87 10.99 5.39 9.06
C PRO A 87 9.96 5.45 7.92
N LEU A 88 9.73 6.64 7.34
CA LEU A 88 8.85 6.82 6.17
C LEU A 88 9.49 6.40 4.84
N CYS A 89 10.80 6.14 4.83
CA CYS A 89 11.58 5.74 3.65
C CYS A 89 12.19 4.35 3.83
N ASP A 90 11.81 3.61 4.89
CA ASP A 90 12.29 2.25 5.13
C ASP A 90 11.68 1.26 4.14
N VAL A 91 12.41 1.01 3.06
CA VAL A 91 12.01 0.03 2.05
C VAL A 91 12.02 -1.39 2.59
N GLU A 92 12.72 -1.67 3.70
CA GLU A 92 12.75 -3.00 4.31
C GLU A 92 11.59 -3.21 5.30
N GLU A 93 10.69 -2.23 5.44
CA GLU A 93 9.48 -2.34 6.27
C GLU A 93 8.70 -3.63 5.91
N PRO A 94 8.42 -4.53 6.87
CA PRO A 94 7.79 -5.82 6.57
C PRO A 94 6.44 -5.72 5.84
N VAL A 95 5.60 -4.77 6.23
CA VAL A 95 4.28 -4.54 5.60
C VAL A 95 4.44 -4.08 4.15
N HIS A 96 5.40 -3.19 3.88
CA HIS A 96 5.73 -2.74 2.53
C HIS A 96 6.19 -3.90 1.65
N GLN A 97 7.12 -4.71 2.15
CA GLN A 97 7.63 -5.89 1.45
C GLN A 97 6.53 -6.93 1.18
N LEU A 98 5.64 -7.14 2.15
CA LEU A 98 4.48 -8.01 1.96
C LEU A 98 3.54 -7.46 0.89
N LEU A 99 3.25 -6.15 0.89
CA LEU A 99 2.40 -5.52 -0.11
C LEU A 99 2.96 -5.69 -1.52
N LEU A 100 4.26 -5.40 -1.71
CA LEU A 100 4.93 -5.59 -3.00
C LEU A 100 4.86 -7.04 -3.48
N ARG A 101 5.13 -8.00 -2.58
CA ARG A 101 5.01 -9.42 -2.89
C ARG A 101 3.60 -9.78 -3.33
N MET A 102 2.56 -9.30 -2.64
CA MET A 102 1.18 -9.60 -2.99
C MET A 102 0.73 -8.91 -4.29
N MET A 103 1.17 -7.68 -4.54
CA MET A 103 0.94 -7.00 -5.82
C MET A 103 1.57 -7.78 -6.98
N HIS A 104 2.78 -8.31 -6.80
CA HIS A 104 3.44 -9.18 -7.77
C HIS A 104 2.68 -10.51 -7.97
N THR A 105 2.27 -11.18 -6.88
CA THR A 105 1.44 -12.39 -6.96
C THR A 105 0.14 -12.11 -7.71
N ARG A 106 -0.55 -11.00 -7.41
CA ARG A 106 -1.77 -10.59 -8.11
C ARG A 106 -1.53 -10.38 -9.60
N GLN A 107 -0.44 -9.70 -9.97
CA GLN A 107 -0.11 -9.43 -11.36
C GLN A 107 0.21 -10.71 -12.15
N MET A 108 0.92 -11.66 -11.53
CA MET A 108 1.41 -12.86 -12.22
C MET A 108 0.43 -14.03 -12.17
N GLN A 109 -0.36 -14.14 -11.10
CA GLN A 109 -1.19 -15.31 -10.80
C GLN A 109 -2.68 -14.95 -10.65
N GLY A 110 -3.04 -13.67 -10.64
CA GLY A 110 -4.42 -13.21 -10.51
C GLY A 110 -4.85 -12.92 -9.08
N ILE A 111 -6.01 -12.26 -8.96
CA ILE A 111 -6.58 -11.76 -7.70
C ILE A 111 -6.86 -12.89 -6.70
N ASP A 112 -7.49 -13.97 -7.14
CA ASP A 112 -7.88 -15.07 -6.25
C ASP A 112 -6.67 -15.73 -5.58
N ASN A 113 -5.58 -15.93 -6.34
CA ASN A 113 -4.34 -16.49 -5.79
C ASN A 113 -3.69 -15.53 -4.79
N ALA A 114 -3.69 -14.23 -5.06
CA ALA A 114 -3.17 -13.24 -4.11
C ALA A 114 -3.99 -13.19 -2.81
N ILE A 115 -5.31 -13.31 -2.89
CA ILE A 115 -6.20 -13.39 -1.71
C ILE A 115 -5.88 -14.62 -0.88
N ILE A 116 -5.77 -15.80 -1.52
CA ILE A 116 -5.48 -17.06 -0.83
C ILE A 116 -4.10 -17.00 -0.18
N ASP A 117 -3.07 -16.56 -0.91
CA ASP A 117 -1.70 -16.45 -0.39
C ASP A 117 -1.63 -15.50 0.81
N LEU A 118 -2.26 -14.32 0.71
CA LEU A 118 -2.31 -13.36 1.80
C LEU A 118 -3.04 -13.94 3.01
N GLY A 119 -4.17 -14.61 2.80
CA GLY A 119 -4.91 -15.29 3.87
C GLY A 119 -4.08 -16.33 4.60
N VAL A 120 -3.29 -17.14 3.87
CA VAL A 120 -2.39 -18.13 4.47
C VAL A 120 -1.26 -17.47 5.26
N ILE A 121 -0.68 -16.38 4.75
CA ILE A 121 0.40 -15.64 5.43
C ILE A 121 -0.13 -15.05 6.74
N LEU A 122 -1.24 -14.31 6.70
CA LEU A 122 -1.80 -13.64 7.87
C LEU A 122 -2.32 -14.64 8.92
N GLN A 123 -2.90 -15.76 8.49
CA GLN A 123 -3.36 -16.80 9.43
C GLN A 123 -2.20 -17.48 10.16
N LYS A 124 -1.06 -17.69 9.48
CA LYS A 124 0.16 -18.21 10.10
C LYS A 124 0.78 -17.20 11.06
N ASP A 125 0.82 -15.93 10.66
CA ASP A 125 1.34 -14.85 11.49
C ASP A 125 0.53 -14.67 12.77
N LYS A 126 -0.81 -14.73 12.68
CA LYS A 126 -1.74 -14.59 13.81
C LYS A 126 -1.56 -15.62 14.93
N VAL A 127 -1.01 -16.80 14.61
CA VAL A 127 -0.73 -17.86 15.60
C VAL A 127 0.75 -17.92 16.01
N SER A 128 1.59 -17.02 15.49
CA SER A 128 2.99 -16.87 15.88
C SER A 128 3.09 -16.31 17.30
N GLU A 129 4.18 -16.63 18.00
CA GLU A 129 4.51 -16.02 19.30
C GLU A 129 4.85 -14.53 19.15
N ASP A 130 5.40 -14.15 18.00
CA ASP A 130 5.77 -12.77 17.65
C ASP A 130 5.20 -12.46 16.25
N PRO A 131 3.98 -11.90 16.17
CA PRO A 131 3.32 -11.60 14.90
C PRO A 131 3.91 -10.34 14.25
N ILE A 132 4.42 -10.48 13.02
CA ILE A 132 5.04 -9.40 12.25
C ILE A 132 3.98 -8.52 11.60
N PHE A 133 2.82 -9.08 11.25
CA PHE A 133 1.76 -8.42 10.49
C PHE A 133 0.51 -8.16 11.34
N ALA A 134 0.68 -7.90 12.65
CA ALA A 134 -0.42 -7.71 13.59
C ALA A 134 -1.44 -6.64 13.12
N SER A 135 -0.97 -5.55 12.50
CA SER A 135 -1.85 -4.48 11.98
C SER A 135 -2.67 -4.90 10.76
N LEU A 136 -2.34 -6.01 10.10
CA LEU A 136 -3.02 -6.54 8.92
C LEU A 136 -3.99 -7.69 9.24
N HIS A 137 -4.09 -8.16 10.48
CA HIS A 137 -4.96 -9.28 10.83
C HIS A 137 -6.46 -9.02 10.59
N GLY A 138 -6.85 -7.76 10.37
CA GLY A 138 -8.20 -7.31 10.02
C GLY A 138 -8.44 -7.07 8.52
N VAL A 139 -7.54 -7.50 7.63
CA VAL A 139 -7.68 -7.29 6.17
C VAL A 139 -8.90 -8.00 5.56
N PHE A 140 -9.34 -9.11 6.15
CA PHE A 140 -10.46 -9.94 5.66
C PHE A 140 -11.69 -9.87 6.57
#